data_AF-A0A3A4RMW6-F1
#
_entry.id   AF-A0A3A4RMW6-F1
#
_cell.length_a   1.000
_cell.length_b   1.000
_cell.length_c   1.000
_cell.angle_alpha   90.00
_cell.angle_beta   90.00
_cell.angle_gamma   90.00
#
_symmetry.space_group_name_H-M   'P 1'
#
loop_
_entity.id
_entity.type
_entity.pdbx_description
1 polymer ?
#
loop_
_entity_poly.entity_id
_entity_poly.type
_entity_poly.pdbx_seq_one_letter_code
_entity_poly.pdbx_strand_id
1 'polypeptide(L)'
;MAAAQFRIPASSVEELRKIVKGYAHLGENVELPNLARLLGLNKTVISPNHPFLTELGVISGGKKKSVTALGQRIGRAWEHDQKDEVQEVLRQLVGGNEAVSNLVTTLRLKGGMSTDEFSKHILYAAGLPNSSRNRTGARTVIDLLLEAGLITESDGNIAISKVTATGTSLQHSDAKPDIKQELPTNNGSVSPTKNEMPPIIPKVNVPAAPVVSINIELKIPATDNPDVYENFFKSMKKHLWPDGTDGK
;
A
#
# COMPACT_ATOMS: atom_id res chain seq x y z
N MET A 1 -6.95 -28.43 10.03
CA MET A 1 -5.79 -27.54 10.13
C MET A 1 -6.29 -26.22 10.71
N ALA A 2 -5.64 -25.66 11.73
CA ALA A 2 -5.98 -24.31 12.17
C ALA A 2 -5.40 -23.31 11.18
N ALA A 3 -6.22 -22.38 10.67
CA ALA A 3 -5.71 -21.24 9.93
C ALA A 3 -4.73 -20.46 10.83
N ALA A 4 -3.64 -19.93 10.26
CA ALA A 4 -2.69 -19.12 11.01
C ALA A 4 -3.42 -17.89 11.57
N GLN A 5 -3.65 -17.88 12.88
CA GLN A 5 -4.34 -16.78 13.54
C GLN A 5 -3.43 -15.54 13.53
N PHE A 6 -3.82 -14.58 12.69
CA PHE A 6 -3.20 -13.26 12.60
C PHE A 6 -2.99 -12.66 14.00
N ARG A 7 -1.74 -12.36 14.35
CA ARG A 7 -1.45 -11.70 15.63
C ARG A 7 -1.71 -10.20 15.47
N ILE A 8 -2.20 -9.57 16.54
CA ILE A 8 -2.37 -8.12 16.63
C ILE A 8 -1.42 -7.54 17.68
N PRO A 9 -1.08 -6.24 17.61
CA PRO A 9 -0.44 -5.53 18.72
C PRO A 9 -1.23 -5.66 20.02
N ALA A 10 -0.55 -5.58 21.15
CA ALA A 10 -1.18 -5.44 22.47
C ALA A 10 -1.17 -3.99 22.99
N SER A 11 -0.51 -3.11 22.25
CA SER A 11 -0.14 -1.73 22.59
C SER A 11 -0.66 -0.75 21.56
N SER A 12 -0.59 0.55 21.87
CA SER A 12 -0.91 1.63 20.93
C SER A 12 0.17 1.79 19.83
N VAL A 13 -0.15 2.57 18.80
CA VAL A 13 0.78 2.84 17.69
C VAL A 13 2.03 3.62 18.13
N GLU A 14 1.92 4.51 19.12
CA GLU A 14 3.05 5.27 19.67
C GLU A 14 4.00 4.39 20.47
N GLU A 15 3.47 3.44 21.25
CA GLU A 15 4.27 2.43 21.93
C GLU A 15 4.97 1.50 20.93
N LEU A 16 4.26 1.08 19.88
CA LEU A 16 4.82 0.24 18.82
C LEU A 16 5.97 0.95 18.07
N ARG A 17 5.75 2.21 17.68
CA ARG A 17 6.79 3.08 17.09
C ARG A 17 8.03 3.17 17.97
N LYS A 18 7.87 3.39 19.29
CA LYS A 18 8.99 3.42 20.26
C LYS A 18 9.74 2.07 20.28
N ILE A 19 9.01 0.95 20.33
CA ILE A 19 9.60 -0.40 20.32
C ILE A 19 10.45 -0.62 19.06
N VAL A 20 9.93 -0.26 17.88
CA VAL A 20 10.64 -0.46 16.61
C VAL A 20 11.84 0.50 16.47
N LYS A 21 11.74 1.76 16.89
CA LYS A 21 12.90 2.67 16.99
C LYS A 21 14.01 2.07 17.87
N GLY A 22 13.65 1.51 19.03
CA GLY A 22 14.61 0.83 19.91
C GLY A 22 15.28 -0.38 19.27
N TYR A 23 14.54 -1.16 18.47
CA TYR A 23 15.12 -2.25 17.67
C TYR A 23 16.06 -1.75 16.56
N ALA A 24 15.68 -0.70 15.83
CA ALA A 24 16.51 -0.13 14.76
C ALA A 24 17.82 0.49 15.30
N HIS A 25 17.80 1.03 16.52
CA HIS A 25 18.97 1.56 17.21
C HIS A 25 19.91 0.44 17.73
N LEU A 26 19.37 -0.64 18.28
CA LEU A 26 20.16 -1.75 18.84
C LEU A 26 20.63 -2.77 17.79
N GLY A 27 19.93 -2.87 16.66
CA GLY A 27 20.32 -3.74 15.53
C GLY A 27 20.07 -5.22 15.79
N GLU A 28 21.15 -5.99 15.90
CA GLU A 28 21.11 -7.45 16.00
C GLU A 28 21.24 -7.95 17.45
N ASN A 29 20.76 -9.17 17.71
CA ASN A 29 20.92 -9.86 18.99
C ASN A 29 20.36 -9.10 20.21
N VAL A 30 19.30 -8.32 20.00
CA VAL A 30 18.64 -7.50 21.01
C VAL A 30 18.00 -8.38 22.09
N GLU A 31 18.46 -8.17 23.32
CA GLU A 31 17.89 -8.78 24.51
C GLU A 31 16.79 -7.89 25.11
N LEU A 32 15.64 -8.49 25.41
CA LEU A 32 14.48 -7.82 26.04
C LEU A 32 14.82 -6.93 27.27
N PRO A 33 15.71 -7.30 28.22
CA PRO A 33 16.14 -6.37 29.28
C PRO A 33 16.88 -5.12 28.79
N ASN A 34 17.64 -5.20 27.70
CA ASN A 34 18.42 -4.06 27.20
C ASN A 34 17.51 -3.09 26.44
N LEU A 35 16.59 -3.62 25.62
CA LEU A 35 15.55 -2.82 24.97
C LEU A 35 14.61 -2.14 25.99
N ALA A 36 14.22 -2.87 27.05
CA ALA A 36 13.42 -2.31 28.15
C ALA A 36 14.11 -1.13 28.86
N ARG A 37 15.42 -1.26 29.13
CA ARG A 37 16.23 -0.18 29.72
C ARG A 37 16.37 1.02 28.78
N LEU A 38 16.64 0.79 27.49
CA LEU A 38 16.80 1.85 26.50
C LEU A 38 15.52 2.69 26.31
N LEU A 39 14.36 2.03 26.27
CA LEU A 39 13.07 2.68 26.03
C LEU A 39 12.38 3.20 27.30
N GLY A 40 12.88 2.88 28.49
CA GLY A 40 12.19 3.15 29.76
C GLY A 40 10.87 2.37 29.90
N LEU A 41 10.67 1.29 29.14
CA LEU A 41 9.44 0.50 29.09
C LEU A 41 9.59 -0.84 29.82
N ASN A 42 8.51 -1.33 30.42
CA ASN A 42 8.53 -2.64 31.06
C ASN A 42 8.53 -3.77 30.00
N LYS A 43 9.24 -4.87 30.29
CA LYS A 43 9.24 -6.10 29.49
C LYS A 43 7.82 -6.63 29.21
N THR A 44 6.89 -6.40 30.13
CA THR A 44 5.46 -6.77 30.01
C THR A 44 4.70 -5.96 28.97
N VAL A 45 5.18 -4.77 28.58
CA VAL A 45 4.63 -3.96 27.48
C VAL A 45 5.26 -4.37 26.15
N ILE A 46 6.57 -4.63 26.14
CA ILE A 46 7.30 -4.96 24.90
C ILE A 46 6.97 -6.39 24.42
N SER A 47 7.04 -7.39 25.31
CA SER A 47 6.97 -8.80 24.92
C SER A 47 5.66 -9.23 24.23
N PRO A 48 4.46 -8.72 24.60
CA PRO A 48 3.22 -9.05 23.90
C PRO A 48 3.16 -8.54 22.45
N ASN A 49 3.98 -7.56 22.08
CA ASN A 49 4.04 -7.02 20.71
C ASN A 49 5.01 -7.80 19.80
N HIS A 50 5.91 -8.62 20.35
CA HIS A 50 6.85 -9.43 19.55
C HIS A 50 6.20 -10.33 18.50
N PRO A 51 5.07 -11.04 18.76
CA PRO A 51 4.46 -11.92 17.76
C PRO A 51 4.04 -11.14 16.51
N PHE A 52 3.33 -10.01 16.69
CA PHE A 52 2.94 -9.13 15.59
C PHE A 52 4.14 -8.56 14.84
N LEU A 53 5.15 -8.04 15.55
CA LEU A 53 6.36 -7.50 14.89
C LEU A 53 7.16 -8.58 14.14
N THR A 54 7.09 -9.84 14.58
CA THR A 54 7.72 -10.97 13.87
C THR A 54 6.91 -11.35 12.62
N GLU A 55 5.57 -11.39 12.73
CA GLU A 55 4.66 -11.74 11.64
C GLU A 55 4.58 -10.66 10.54
N LEU A 56 4.70 -9.38 10.93
CA LEU A 56 4.82 -8.25 10.01
C LEU A 56 6.20 -8.20 9.31
N GLY A 57 7.20 -8.95 9.81
CA GLY A 57 8.55 -8.97 9.24
C GLY A 57 9.47 -7.83 9.68
N VAL A 58 9.13 -7.12 10.76
CA VAL A 58 9.94 -6.01 11.33
C VAL A 58 11.10 -6.54 12.18
N ILE A 59 10.89 -7.63 12.90
CA ILE A 59 11.93 -8.33 13.68
C ILE A 59 11.98 -9.81 13.31
N SER A 60 13.16 -10.42 13.45
CA SER A 60 13.38 -11.85 13.25
C SER A 60 14.06 -12.48 14.47
N GLY A 61 14.20 -13.80 14.46
CA GLY A 61 14.87 -14.56 15.53
C GLY A 61 13.94 -15.02 16.67
N GLY A 62 14.49 -15.88 17.53
CA GLY A 62 13.79 -16.54 18.63
C GLY A 62 14.01 -15.82 19.98
N LYS A 63 14.89 -16.37 20.82
CA LYS A 63 15.22 -15.85 22.16
C LYS A 63 15.93 -14.49 22.13
N LYS A 64 16.83 -14.31 21.16
CA LYS A 64 17.39 -13.01 20.79
C LYS A 64 16.65 -12.54 19.53
N LYS A 65 16.20 -11.28 19.54
CA LYS A 65 15.51 -10.67 18.41
C LYS A 65 16.47 -9.77 17.66
N SER A 66 16.51 -9.89 16.34
CA SER A 66 17.26 -8.97 15.48
C SER A 66 16.26 -8.15 14.67
N VAL A 67 16.58 -6.88 14.42
CA VAL A 67 15.81 -6.08 13.47
C VAL A 67 16.04 -6.62 12.05
N THR A 68 15.01 -6.62 11.20
CA THR A 68 15.17 -6.93 9.77
C THR A 68 15.62 -5.69 9.00
N ALA A 69 16.05 -5.85 7.74
CA ALA A 69 16.36 -4.70 6.88
C ALA A 69 15.18 -3.72 6.73
N LEU A 70 13.95 -4.24 6.60
CA LEU A 70 12.73 -3.42 6.56
C LEU A 70 12.45 -2.77 7.93
N GLY A 71 12.62 -3.51 9.03
CA GLY A 71 12.47 -2.98 10.39
C GLY A 71 13.47 -1.86 10.72
N GLN A 72 14.69 -1.94 10.18
CA GLN A 72 15.71 -0.92 10.35
C GLN A 72 15.40 0.34 9.51
N ARG A 73 14.92 0.15 8.26
CA ARG A 73 14.44 1.27 7.42
C ARG A 73 13.29 2.02 8.07
N ILE A 74 12.20 1.33 8.46
CA ILE A 74 11.04 2.00 9.08
C ILE A 74 11.38 2.66 10.41
N GLY A 75 12.26 2.06 11.23
CA GLY A 75 12.72 2.67 12.48
C GLY A 75 13.45 3.99 12.26
N ARG A 76 14.35 4.05 11.26
CA ARG A 76 15.06 5.28 10.85
C ARG A 76 14.12 6.30 10.21
N ALA A 77 13.21 5.87 9.33
CA ALA A 77 12.25 6.75 8.69
C ALA A 77 11.31 7.42 9.72
N TRP A 78 10.88 6.69 10.75
CA TRP A 78 10.17 7.26 11.90
C TRP A 78 11.06 8.14 12.80
N GLU A 79 12.39 7.96 12.82
CA GLU A 79 13.33 8.78 13.60
C GLU A 79 13.62 10.14 12.93
N HIS A 80 13.58 10.18 11.60
CA HIS A 80 13.74 11.39 10.78
C HIS A 80 12.41 12.01 10.29
N ASP A 81 11.26 11.51 10.77
CA ASP A 81 9.89 11.91 10.36
C ASP A 81 9.66 11.90 8.82
N GLN A 82 10.35 10.98 8.12
CA GLN A 82 10.29 10.80 6.67
C GLN A 82 9.02 10.05 6.25
N LYS A 83 7.89 10.77 6.21
CA LYS A 83 6.55 10.22 5.94
C LYS A 83 6.46 9.38 4.66
N ASP A 84 7.16 9.78 3.59
CA ASP A 84 7.12 9.07 2.31
C ASP A 84 7.84 7.71 2.39
N GLU A 85 9.00 7.62 3.04
CA GLU A 85 9.68 6.34 3.26
C GLU A 85 8.92 5.46 4.27
N VAL A 86 8.33 6.05 5.31
CA VAL A 86 7.42 5.32 6.23
C VAL A 86 6.27 4.68 5.44
N GLN A 87 5.64 5.41 4.52
CA GLN A 87 4.59 4.87 3.66
C GLN A 87 5.09 3.74 2.75
N GLU A 88 6.22 3.92 2.08
CA GLU A 88 6.79 2.92 1.18
C GLU A 88 7.12 1.61 1.93
N VAL A 89 7.81 1.71 3.07
CA VAL A 89 8.23 0.53 3.84
C VAL A 89 7.04 -0.15 4.51
N LEU A 90 6.04 0.60 5.01
CA LEU A 90 4.80 0.01 5.50
C LEU A 90 4.03 -0.72 4.39
N ARG A 91 3.98 -0.18 3.17
CA ARG A 91 3.36 -0.87 2.03
C ARG A 91 4.08 -2.17 1.68
N GLN A 92 5.42 -2.19 1.76
CA GLN A 92 6.22 -3.41 1.57
C GLN A 92 5.94 -4.45 2.67
N LEU A 93 5.89 -4.03 3.94
CA LEU A 93 5.57 -4.90 5.09
C LEU A 93 4.14 -5.48 5.01
N VAL A 94 3.15 -4.65 4.64
CA VAL A 94 1.76 -5.07 4.45
C VAL A 94 1.61 -6.00 3.24
N GLY A 95 2.27 -5.69 2.12
CA GLY A 95 2.27 -6.56 0.93
C GLY A 95 2.97 -7.90 1.15
N GLY A 96 3.97 -7.95 2.04
CA GLY A 96 4.63 -9.19 2.46
C GLY A 96 3.84 -10.03 3.46
N ASN A 97 2.75 -9.53 4.02
CA ASN A 97 1.91 -10.23 4.99
C ASN A 97 0.50 -10.51 4.44
N GLU A 98 0.20 -11.78 4.19
CA GLU A 98 -1.08 -12.22 3.63
C GLU A 98 -2.29 -11.76 4.47
N ALA A 99 -2.21 -11.86 5.80
CA ALA A 99 -3.32 -11.51 6.69
C ALA A 99 -3.66 -10.01 6.63
N VAL A 100 -2.65 -9.13 6.66
CA VAL A 100 -2.88 -7.67 6.58
C VAL A 100 -3.30 -7.27 5.15
N SER A 101 -2.74 -7.89 4.12
CA SER A 101 -3.17 -7.71 2.73
C SER A 101 -4.65 -8.11 2.50
N ASN A 102 -5.11 -9.19 3.15
CA ASN A 102 -6.50 -9.64 3.09
C ASN A 102 -7.48 -8.66 3.80
N LEU A 103 -7.05 -7.99 4.87
CA LEU A 103 -7.85 -6.92 5.51
C LEU A 103 -8.07 -5.73 4.56
N VAL A 104 -7.01 -5.28 3.87
CA VAL A 104 -7.10 -4.21 2.86
C VAL A 104 -7.95 -4.66 1.67
N THR A 105 -7.79 -5.89 1.22
CA THR A 105 -8.63 -6.48 0.15
C THR A 105 -10.11 -6.49 0.53
N THR A 106 -10.45 -6.80 1.79
CA THR A 106 -11.83 -6.80 2.27
C THR A 106 -12.46 -5.40 2.26
N LEU A 107 -11.71 -4.36 2.66
CA LEU A 107 -12.15 -2.97 2.53
C LEU A 107 -12.35 -2.57 1.06
N ARG A 108 -11.46 -3.02 0.17
CA ARG A 108 -11.56 -2.76 -1.28
C ARG A 108 -12.81 -3.39 -1.89
N LEU A 109 -13.18 -4.61 -1.49
CA LEU A 109 -14.38 -5.29 -1.97
C LEU A 109 -15.68 -4.68 -1.41
N LYS A 110 -15.67 -4.17 -0.17
CA LYS A 110 -16.84 -3.52 0.44
C LYS A 110 -17.03 -2.06 0.03
N GLY A 111 -16.01 -1.40 -0.52
CA GLY A 111 -16.04 0.04 -0.82
C GLY A 111 -15.82 0.94 0.40
N GLY A 112 -15.43 0.35 1.54
CA GLY A 112 -15.30 1.01 2.84
C GLY A 112 -16.32 0.54 3.88
N MET A 113 -16.09 0.86 5.15
CA MET A 113 -16.99 0.56 6.28
C MET A 113 -16.64 1.40 7.51
N SER A 114 -17.47 1.37 8.56
CA SER A 114 -17.20 2.12 9.79
C SER A 114 -15.95 1.60 10.54
N THR A 115 -15.27 2.49 11.28
CA THR A 115 -14.06 2.16 12.05
C THR A 115 -14.29 1.04 13.07
N ASP A 116 -15.46 1.02 13.72
CA ASP A 116 -15.81 -0.02 14.71
C ASP A 116 -16.09 -1.38 14.03
N GLU A 117 -16.76 -1.40 12.87
CA GLU A 117 -16.93 -2.64 12.09
C GLU A 117 -15.61 -3.19 11.57
N PHE A 118 -14.71 -2.33 11.08
CA PHE A 118 -13.40 -2.78 10.61
C PHE A 118 -12.55 -3.31 11.79
N SER A 119 -12.58 -2.64 12.95
CA SER A 119 -11.97 -3.15 14.19
C SER A 119 -12.51 -4.53 14.59
N LYS A 120 -13.84 -4.72 14.55
CA LYS A 120 -14.48 -6.03 14.78
C LYS A 120 -14.06 -7.08 13.74
N HIS A 121 -13.89 -6.70 12.48
CA HIS A 121 -13.42 -7.60 11.43
C HIS A 121 -11.96 -8.03 11.63
N ILE A 122 -11.07 -7.11 12.04
CA ILE A 122 -9.69 -7.42 12.42
C ILE A 122 -9.65 -8.42 13.59
N LEU A 123 -10.48 -8.20 14.61
CA LEU A 123 -10.60 -9.11 15.76
C LEU A 123 -11.09 -10.50 15.36
N TYR A 124 -12.06 -10.57 14.44
CA TYR A 124 -12.55 -11.82 13.87
C TYR A 124 -11.45 -12.56 13.08
N ALA A 125 -10.72 -11.86 12.22
CA ALA A 125 -9.59 -12.42 11.46
C ALA A 125 -8.45 -12.92 12.37
N ALA A 126 -8.20 -12.24 13.49
CA ALA A 126 -7.25 -12.66 14.52
C ALA A 126 -7.76 -13.83 15.40
N GLY A 127 -9.06 -14.17 15.33
CA GLY A 127 -9.69 -15.16 16.21
C GLY A 127 -9.76 -14.74 17.67
N LEU A 128 -9.80 -13.43 17.95
CA LEU A 128 -9.72 -12.86 19.31
C LEU A 128 -11.06 -12.31 19.81
N PRO A 129 -11.37 -12.42 21.12
CA PRO A 129 -12.59 -11.88 21.70
C PRO A 129 -12.55 -10.33 21.73
N ASN A 130 -13.74 -9.72 21.72
CA ASN A 130 -13.91 -8.27 21.69
C ASN A 130 -13.67 -7.58 23.07
N SER A 131 -12.45 -7.73 23.59
CA SER A 131 -11.98 -7.07 24.82
C SER A 131 -11.41 -5.68 24.53
N SER A 132 -11.39 -4.79 25.54
CA SER A 132 -10.78 -3.46 25.44
C SER A 132 -9.33 -3.50 24.95
N ARG A 133 -8.50 -4.38 25.52
CA ARG A 133 -7.10 -4.59 25.10
C ARG A 133 -6.99 -4.98 23.62
N ASN A 134 -7.83 -5.90 23.17
CA ASN A 134 -7.77 -6.37 21.79
C ASN A 134 -8.27 -5.29 20.81
N ARG A 135 -9.27 -4.47 21.20
CA ARG A 135 -9.69 -3.29 20.41
C ARG A 135 -8.57 -2.28 20.23
N THR A 136 -7.74 -2.04 21.25
CA THR A 136 -6.54 -1.19 21.12
C THR A 136 -5.58 -1.75 20.08
N GLY A 137 -5.34 -3.08 20.10
CA GLY A 137 -4.53 -3.76 19.09
C GLY A 137 -5.10 -3.65 17.67
N ALA A 138 -6.41 -3.87 17.51
CA ALA A 138 -7.09 -3.72 16.23
C ALA A 138 -7.05 -2.27 15.72
N ARG A 139 -7.25 -1.27 16.59
CA ARG A 139 -7.10 0.15 16.21
C ARG A 139 -5.66 0.47 15.80
N THR A 140 -4.65 -0.09 16.47
CA THR A 140 -3.25 0.09 16.08
C THR A 140 -2.96 -0.47 14.68
N VAL A 141 -3.61 -1.57 14.26
CA VAL A 141 -3.52 -2.06 12.87
C VAL A 141 -4.19 -1.08 11.89
N ILE A 142 -5.31 -0.46 12.27
CA ILE A 142 -5.95 0.60 11.47
C ILE A 142 -5.01 1.81 11.33
N ASP A 143 -4.43 2.27 12.43
CA ASP A 143 -3.53 3.43 12.43
C ASP A 143 -2.28 3.16 11.57
N LEU A 144 -1.71 1.95 11.61
CA LEU A 144 -0.63 1.53 10.70
C LEU A 144 -1.05 1.52 9.21
N LEU A 145 -2.28 1.12 8.90
CA LEU A 145 -2.80 1.13 7.52
C LEU A 145 -3.09 2.56 7.02
N LEU A 146 -3.51 3.47 7.91
CA LEU A 146 -3.60 4.91 7.65
C LEU A 146 -2.21 5.51 7.42
N GLU A 147 -1.22 5.17 8.26
CA GLU A 147 0.18 5.58 8.09
C GLU A 147 0.79 5.07 6.79
N ALA A 148 0.44 3.86 6.34
CA ALA A 148 0.83 3.33 5.03
C ALA A 148 0.16 4.06 3.84
N GLY A 149 -0.83 4.92 4.11
CA GLY A 149 -1.66 5.57 3.09
C GLY A 149 -2.46 4.59 2.24
N LEU A 150 -2.71 3.37 2.75
CA LEU A 150 -3.49 2.32 2.06
C LEU A 150 -4.99 2.54 2.26
N ILE A 151 -5.37 3.12 3.39
CA ILE A 151 -6.74 3.49 3.74
C ILE A 151 -6.79 4.97 4.13
N THR A 152 -7.99 5.54 4.13
CA THR A 152 -8.30 6.90 4.57
C THR A 152 -9.53 6.87 5.47
N GLU A 153 -9.46 7.53 6.62
CA GLU A 153 -10.58 7.70 7.56
C GLU A 153 -11.21 9.09 7.33
N SER A 154 -12.51 9.12 7.02
CA SER A 154 -13.33 10.35 6.93
C SER A 154 -14.63 10.10 7.68
N ASP A 155 -15.00 11.01 8.59
CA ASP A 155 -16.30 10.97 9.28
C ASP A 155 -16.60 9.65 10.01
N GLY A 156 -15.56 8.99 10.53
CA GLY A 156 -15.65 7.69 11.20
C GLY A 156 -15.80 6.47 10.27
N ASN A 157 -15.70 6.69 8.96
CA ASN A 157 -15.70 5.66 7.93
C ASN A 157 -14.30 5.50 7.32
N ILE A 158 -13.89 4.25 7.14
CA ILE A 158 -12.62 3.85 6.54
C ILE A 158 -12.90 3.38 5.11
N ALA A 159 -12.25 4.02 4.14
CA ALA A 159 -12.25 3.60 2.74
C ALA A 159 -10.82 3.32 2.27
N ILE A 160 -10.68 2.63 1.13
CA ILE A 160 -9.39 2.51 0.44
C ILE A 160 -8.95 3.90 -0.03
N SER A 161 -7.69 4.24 0.26
CA SER A 161 -7.08 5.45 -0.24
C SER A 161 -7.10 5.42 -1.77
N LYS A 162 -7.74 6.42 -2.39
CA LYS A 162 -7.68 6.62 -3.84
C LYS A 162 -6.27 7.12 -4.18
N VAL A 163 -5.33 6.18 -4.29
CA VAL A 163 -3.99 6.47 -4.78
C VAL A 163 -4.10 6.96 -6.22
N THR A 164 -4.10 8.27 -6.39
CA THR A 164 -3.77 8.91 -7.66
C THR A 164 -2.41 8.35 -8.07
N ALA A 165 -2.35 7.72 -9.25
CA ALA A 165 -1.14 7.09 -9.73
C ALA A 165 -0.09 8.13 -10.14
N THR A 166 0.54 8.77 -9.16
CA THR A 166 1.77 9.53 -9.35
C THR A 166 2.88 8.52 -9.55
N GLY A 167 3.01 8.04 -10.79
CA GLY A 167 4.10 7.17 -11.18
C GLY A 167 5.42 7.94 -11.09
N THR A 168 6.16 7.75 -10.01
CA THR A 168 7.58 8.11 -9.94
C THR A 168 8.34 7.18 -10.89
N SER A 169 8.33 7.53 -12.17
CA SER A 169 9.24 6.95 -13.13
C SER A 169 10.66 7.32 -12.71
N LEU A 170 11.44 6.32 -12.33
CA LEU A 170 12.87 6.47 -12.11
C LEU A 170 13.53 6.80 -13.46
N GLN A 171 13.66 8.09 -13.76
CA GLN A 171 14.51 8.54 -14.85
C GLN A 171 15.97 8.30 -14.46
N HIS A 172 16.49 7.16 -14.90
CA HIS A 172 17.92 6.97 -15.06
C HIS A 172 18.39 7.93 -16.16
N SER A 173 18.87 9.10 -15.75
CA SER A 173 19.51 10.07 -16.63
C SER A 173 20.93 9.61 -16.97
N ASP A 174 21.07 8.82 -18.04
CA ASP A 174 22.36 8.64 -18.71
C ASP A 174 22.76 9.94 -19.40
N ALA A 175 23.61 10.73 -18.73
CA ALA A 175 24.22 11.93 -19.29
C ALA A 175 25.70 12.03 -18.90
N LYS A 176 26.57 11.56 -19.80
CA LYS A 176 28.02 11.77 -19.74
C LYS A 176 28.33 13.24 -20.10
N PRO A 177 29.32 13.91 -19.47
CA PRO A 177 29.46 15.35 -19.57
C PRO A 177 30.22 15.79 -20.85
N ASP A 178 29.91 16.99 -21.35
CA ASP A 178 30.78 17.73 -22.25
C ASP A 178 30.74 19.25 -21.99
N ILE A 179 31.72 19.97 -22.55
CA ILE A 179 32.26 21.23 -22.02
C ILE A 179 31.81 22.47 -22.83
N LYS A 180 31.95 23.64 -22.19
CA LYS A 180 31.58 25.01 -22.61
C LYS A 180 32.18 25.47 -23.95
N GLN A 181 31.38 26.20 -24.75
CA GLN A 181 31.70 27.46 -25.51
C GLN A 181 30.48 27.85 -26.41
N GLU A 182 30.15 29.10 -26.79
CA GLU A 182 30.63 30.44 -26.39
C GLU A 182 29.50 31.52 -26.54
N LEU A 183 29.75 32.69 -27.18
CA LEU A 183 28.86 33.85 -27.44
C LEU A 183 29.33 34.53 -28.78
N PRO A 184 28.78 35.64 -29.34
CA PRO A 184 27.46 36.31 -29.22
C PRO A 184 26.82 36.74 -30.60
N THR A 185 25.78 37.59 -30.54
CA THR A 185 25.47 38.76 -31.43
C THR A 185 24.64 38.66 -32.74
N ASN A 186 23.42 39.25 -32.70
CA ASN A 186 23.02 40.55 -33.34
C ASN A 186 21.77 40.62 -34.27
N ASN A 187 20.95 41.66 -34.04
CA ASN A 187 20.03 42.42 -34.92
C ASN A 187 19.20 41.76 -36.06
N GLY A 188 17.88 41.64 -35.82
CA GLY A 188 16.88 42.65 -36.20
C GLY A 188 16.47 42.86 -37.68
N SER A 189 15.17 42.69 -37.98
CA SER A 189 14.43 43.46 -39.01
C SER A 189 12.91 43.45 -38.76
N VAL A 190 12.16 44.31 -39.46
CA VAL A 190 10.83 44.81 -39.06
C VAL A 190 9.71 44.64 -40.10
N SER A 191 8.55 44.14 -39.63
CA SER A 191 7.19 44.58 -40.02
C SER A 191 6.64 44.18 -41.44
N PRO A 192 5.45 44.63 -41.91
CA PRO A 192 4.21 43.82 -41.75
C PRO A 192 3.22 43.83 -42.95
N THR A 193 2.33 42.81 -43.12
CA THR A 193 0.99 43.09 -43.73
C THR A 193 -0.12 42.02 -43.56
N LYS A 194 -1.33 42.50 -43.23
CA LYS A 194 -2.71 42.14 -43.68
C LYS A 194 -3.27 40.70 -43.64
N ASN A 195 -4.47 40.63 -43.04
CA ASN A 195 -5.73 39.94 -43.45
C ASN A 195 -5.69 38.45 -43.89
N GLU A 196 -6.63 37.58 -43.51
CA GLU A 196 -8.06 37.78 -43.25
C GLU A 196 -8.64 36.67 -42.33
N MET A 197 -9.74 36.94 -41.61
CA MET A 197 -10.46 35.93 -40.78
C MET A 197 -11.70 35.36 -41.50
N PRO A 198 -11.96 34.05 -41.34
CA PRO A 198 -13.32 33.49 -41.29
C PRO A 198 -13.77 33.23 -39.83
N PRO A 199 -15.08 33.09 -39.55
CA PRO A 199 -15.62 33.06 -38.19
C PRO A 199 -15.40 31.71 -37.48
N ILE A 200 -14.95 31.76 -36.22
CA ILE A 200 -14.80 30.58 -35.36
C ILE A 200 -16.10 30.36 -34.57
N ILE A 201 -16.75 29.23 -34.83
CA ILE A 201 -17.90 28.75 -34.04
C ILE A 201 -17.38 28.25 -32.69
N PRO A 202 -17.94 28.67 -31.53
CA PRO A 202 -17.52 28.16 -30.23
C PRO A 202 -17.92 26.68 -30.07
N LYS A 203 -16.96 25.78 -30.30
CA LYS A 203 -17.10 24.35 -30.00
C LYS A 203 -17.14 24.15 -28.48
N VAL A 204 -18.32 23.83 -27.95
CA VAL A 204 -18.48 23.45 -26.54
C VAL A 204 -17.70 22.17 -26.29
N ASN A 205 -16.61 22.29 -25.54
CA ASN A 205 -15.73 21.18 -25.20
C ASN A 205 -16.32 20.36 -24.05
N VAL A 206 -17.23 19.44 -24.37
CA VAL A 206 -17.68 18.40 -23.43
C VAL A 206 -16.48 17.49 -23.12
N PRO A 207 -16.10 17.28 -21.85
CA PRO A 207 -14.99 16.38 -21.53
C PRO A 207 -15.36 14.95 -21.94
N ALA A 208 -14.59 14.39 -22.88
CA ALA A 208 -14.74 13.01 -23.30
C ALA A 208 -14.49 12.06 -22.10
N ALA A 209 -15.40 11.12 -21.87
CA ALA A 209 -15.19 10.07 -20.88
C ALA A 209 -13.91 9.27 -21.21
N PRO A 210 -13.11 8.87 -20.20
CA PRO A 210 -11.88 8.13 -20.45
C PRO A 210 -12.20 6.77 -21.07
N VAL A 211 -11.79 6.58 -22.33
CA VAL A 211 -11.86 5.28 -23.01
C VAL A 211 -10.74 4.39 -22.45
N VAL A 212 -11.13 3.39 -21.65
CA VAL A 212 -10.19 2.43 -21.08
C VAL A 212 -10.05 1.23 -22.02
N SER A 213 -8.96 1.18 -22.77
CA SER A 213 -8.59 0.01 -23.57
C SER A 213 -7.84 -1.00 -22.71
N ILE A 214 -8.43 -2.19 -22.49
CA ILE A 214 -7.81 -3.28 -21.73
C ILE A 214 -7.37 -4.38 -22.71
N ASN A 215 -6.06 -4.52 -22.90
CA ASN A 215 -5.49 -5.65 -23.64
C ASN A 215 -5.27 -6.82 -22.67
N ILE A 216 -5.90 -7.97 -22.94
CA ILE A 216 -5.77 -9.18 -22.12
C ILE A 216 -5.12 -10.28 -22.96
N GLU A 217 -3.89 -10.66 -22.62
CA GLU A 217 -3.24 -11.86 -23.14
C GLU A 217 -3.51 -13.04 -22.21
N LEU A 218 -4.17 -14.08 -22.70
CA LEU A 218 -4.43 -15.31 -21.94
C LEU A 218 -3.61 -16.47 -22.49
N LYS A 219 -2.79 -17.08 -21.64
CA LYS A 219 -2.04 -18.30 -21.95
C LYS A 219 -2.78 -19.50 -21.38
N ILE A 220 -3.42 -20.26 -22.25
CA ILE A 220 -4.10 -21.51 -21.89
C ILE A 220 -3.06 -22.65 -21.96
N PRO A 221 -2.88 -23.46 -20.90
CA PRO A 221 -1.99 -24.62 -20.97
C PRO A 221 -2.55 -25.66 -21.93
N ALA A 222 -1.67 -26.29 -22.72
CA ALA A 222 -2.08 -27.40 -23.57
C ALA A 222 -2.61 -28.55 -22.70
N THR A 223 -3.83 -29.01 -23.00
CA THR A 223 -4.45 -30.17 -22.39
C THR A 223 -5.09 -31.04 -23.47
N ASP A 224 -5.01 -32.35 -23.29
CA ASP A 224 -5.60 -33.34 -24.21
C ASP A 224 -7.07 -33.66 -23.86
N ASN A 225 -7.61 -33.05 -22.80
CA ASN A 225 -9.00 -33.27 -22.38
C ASN A 225 -9.94 -32.25 -23.07
N PRO A 226 -10.83 -32.67 -23.99
CA PRO A 226 -11.74 -31.78 -24.71
C PRO A 226 -12.73 -31.05 -23.78
N ASP A 227 -13.15 -31.68 -22.68
CA ASP A 227 -14.11 -31.10 -21.74
C ASP A 227 -13.59 -29.83 -21.06
N VAL A 228 -12.26 -29.68 -20.96
CA VAL A 228 -11.63 -28.50 -20.36
C VAL A 228 -11.81 -27.28 -21.26
N TYR A 229 -11.64 -27.43 -22.57
CA TYR A 229 -11.86 -26.33 -23.53
C TYR A 229 -13.35 -25.96 -23.60
N GLU A 230 -14.25 -26.95 -23.67
CA GLU A 230 -15.70 -26.70 -23.69
C GLU A 230 -16.18 -25.92 -22.46
N ASN A 231 -15.79 -26.36 -21.26
CA ASN A 231 -16.15 -25.64 -20.03
C ASN A 231 -15.51 -24.25 -19.95
N PHE A 232 -14.28 -24.10 -20.45
CA PHE A 232 -13.59 -22.82 -20.53
C PHE A 232 -14.30 -21.83 -21.47
N PHE A 233 -14.57 -22.21 -22.72
CA PHE A 233 -15.27 -21.36 -23.69
C PHE A 233 -16.71 -21.04 -23.28
N LYS A 234 -17.42 -22.00 -22.69
CA LYS A 234 -18.76 -21.79 -22.12
C LYS A 234 -18.75 -20.78 -20.97
N SER A 235 -17.72 -20.81 -20.13
CA SER A 235 -17.54 -19.85 -19.03
C SER A 235 -17.17 -18.47 -19.56
N MET A 236 -16.26 -18.37 -20.54
CA MET A 236 -15.98 -17.10 -21.23
C MET A 236 -17.24 -16.50 -21.86
N LYS A 237 -18.00 -17.28 -22.63
CA LYS A 237 -19.23 -16.81 -23.28
C LYS A 237 -20.22 -16.18 -22.29
N LYS A 238 -20.43 -16.86 -21.15
CA LYS A 238 -21.35 -16.43 -20.08
C LYS A 238 -20.92 -15.16 -19.34
N HIS A 239 -19.62 -14.86 -19.29
CA HIS A 239 -19.08 -13.85 -18.37
C HIS A 239 -18.35 -12.67 -19.03
N LEU A 240 -17.89 -12.80 -20.29
CA LEU A 240 -17.25 -11.71 -21.04
C LEU A 240 -18.19 -11.00 -22.02
N TRP A 241 -19.24 -11.65 -22.49
CA TRP A 241 -20.23 -11.05 -23.37
C TRP A 241 -21.57 -10.94 -22.64
N PRO A 242 -22.10 -9.74 -22.38
CA PRO A 242 -23.50 -9.62 -22.00
C PRO A 242 -24.35 -10.12 -23.17
N ASP A 243 -25.37 -10.93 -22.88
CA ASP A 243 -26.24 -11.52 -23.90
C ASP A 243 -26.81 -10.41 -24.80
N GLY A 244 -26.42 -10.45 -26.08
CA GLY A 244 -26.87 -9.50 -27.07
C GLY A 244 -28.35 -9.70 -27.33
N THR A 245 -29.16 -8.73 -26.91
CA THR A 245 -30.52 -8.42 -27.34
C THR A 245 -31.09 -9.40 -28.37
N ASP A 246 -31.94 -10.33 -27.92
CA ASP A 246 -32.77 -11.14 -28.83
C ASP A 246 -33.56 -10.21 -29.76
N GLY A 247 -33.26 -10.30 -31.06
CA GLY A 247 -33.98 -9.54 -32.08
C GLY A 247 -35.42 -10.04 -32.21
N LYS A 248 -36.35 -9.20 -31.76
CA LYS A 248 -37.76 -9.20 -32.17
C LYS A 248 -38.09 -7.86 -32.81
#